data_AF-A0A9E3BQ29-F1
#
_entry.id   AF-A0A9E3BQ29-F1
#
_cell.length_a   1.000
_cell.length_b   1.000
_cell.length_c   1.000
_cell.angle_alpha   90.00
_cell.angle_beta   90.00
_cell.angle_gamma   90.00
#
_symmetry.space_group_name_H-M   'P 1'
#
loop_
_entity.id
_entity.type
_entity.pdbx_description
1 polymer ?
#
loop_
_entity_poly.entity_id
_entity_poly.type
_entity_poly.pdbx_seq_one_letter_code
_entity_poly.pdbx_strand_id
1 'polypeptide(L)'
;LFVGEPGDAGRLHVKLDFVIPQYRDFKIGRYLFAEEAEFFRARGIREIVSAPGNPEHADYLRRVGFAPTDLADPAAPYRLAL
;
A
#
# COMPACT_ATOMS: atom_id res chain seq x y z
N LEU A 1 10.22 2.29 9.37
CA LEU A 1 10.83 1.25 8.52
C LEU A 1 9.74 0.68 7.63
N PHE A 2 9.87 0.81 6.31
CA PHE A 2 8.94 0.26 5.33
C PHE A 2 9.58 -1.00 4.75
N VAL A 3 8.92 -2.15 4.87
CA VAL A 3 9.40 -3.42 4.29
C VAL A 3 8.39 -3.89 3.26
N GLY A 4 8.80 -3.80 2.00
CA GLY A 4 8.10 -4.36 0.86
C GLY A 4 8.92 -5.49 0.24
N GLU A 5 8.24 -6.57 -0.14
CA GLU A 5 8.83 -7.64 -0.93
C GLU A 5 8.43 -7.45 -2.39
N PRO A 6 9.39 -7.38 -3.33
CA PRO A 6 9.06 -7.36 -4.75
C PRO A 6 8.38 -8.68 -5.12
N GLY A 7 7.17 -8.59 -5.66
CA GLY A 7 6.43 -9.69 -6.26
C GLY A 7 6.62 -9.73 -7.78
N ASP A 8 6.04 -10.75 -8.40
CA ASP A 8 6.09 -10.92 -9.85
C ASP A 8 5.44 -9.75 -10.61
N ALA A 9 5.85 -9.55 -11.86
CA ALA A 9 5.28 -8.56 -12.79
C ALA A 9 5.36 -7.08 -12.33
N GLY A 10 6.32 -6.74 -11.46
CA GLY A 10 6.51 -5.36 -10.99
C GLY A 10 5.55 -4.95 -9.89
N ARG A 11 5.09 -5.91 -9.09
CA ARG A 11 4.31 -5.65 -7.88
C ARG A 11 5.22 -5.47 -6.69
N LEU A 12 4.86 -4.59 -5.77
CA LEU A 12 5.50 -4.51 -4.46
C LEU A 12 4.49 -4.92 -3.39
N HIS A 13 4.75 -6.02 -2.69
CA HIS A 13 3.91 -6.51 -1.62
C HIS A 13 4.38 -5.90 -0.30
N VAL A 14 3.55 -5.03 0.28
CA VAL A 14 3.85 -4.41 1.58
C VAL A 14 3.61 -5.45 2.68
N LYS A 15 4.69 -5.96 3.28
CA LYS A 15 4.61 -6.97 4.35
C LYS A 15 4.66 -6.37 5.74
N LEU A 16 5.27 -5.20 5.90
CA LEU A 16 5.46 -4.62 7.23
C LEU A 16 5.47 -3.09 7.16
N ASP A 17 4.32 -2.49 7.43
CA ASP A 17 4.24 -1.10 7.86
C ASP A 17 4.57 -1.06 9.35
N PHE A 18 5.86 -0.95 9.70
CA PHE A 18 6.30 -0.63 11.06
C PHE A 18 6.10 0.87 11.38
N VAL A 19 5.00 1.41 10.88
CA VAL A 19 4.46 2.67 11.35
C VAL A 19 3.54 2.29 12.49
N ILE A 20 4.04 2.49 13.71
CA ILE A 20 3.24 2.46 14.95
C ILE A 20 1.87 3.10 14.61
N PRO A 21 0.72 2.50 14.95
CA PRO A 21 -0.60 2.99 14.51
C PRO A 21 -0.81 4.50 14.71
N GLN A 22 -0.18 5.07 15.74
CA GLN A 22 -0.18 6.50 16.08
C GLN A 22 0.57 7.41 15.08
N TYR A 23 1.47 6.86 14.26
CA TYR A 23 2.21 7.54 13.19
C TYR A 23 1.65 7.22 11.80
N ARG A 24 0.58 6.42 11.71
CA ARG A 24 -0.15 6.13 10.46
C ARG A 24 -0.99 7.35 10.07
N ASP A 25 -0.37 8.52 10.10
CA ASP A 25 -1.01 9.75 9.69
C ASP A 25 -1.12 9.71 8.16
N PHE A 26 -2.31 10.03 7.68
CA PHE A 26 -2.69 10.05 6.25
C PHE A 26 -1.68 10.83 5.40
N LYS A 27 -1.06 11.87 5.99
CA LYS A 27 -0.04 12.69 5.33
C LYS A 27 1.23 11.90 5.01
N ILE A 28 1.69 11.04 5.91
CA ILE A 28 2.89 10.23 5.70
C ILE A 28 2.61 9.15 4.66
N GLY A 29 1.45 8.48 4.74
CA GLY A 29 1.06 7.49 3.73
C GLY A 29 1.02 8.08 2.33
N ARG A 30 0.31 9.19 2.15
CA ARG A 30 0.24 9.88 0.86
C ARG A 30 1.60 10.37 0.39
N TYR A 31 2.43 10.93 1.26
CA TYR A 31 3.75 11.41 0.89
C TYR A 31 4.69 10.26 0.52
N LEU A 32 4.70 9.18 1.30
CA LEU A 32 5.48 7.99 1.02
C LEU A 32 5.09 7.39 -0.33
N PHE A 33 3.79 7.19 -0.60
CA PHE A 33 3.39 6.59 -1.87
C PHE A 33 3.47 7.56 -3.06
N ALA A 34 3.31 8.87 -2.87
CA ALA A 34 3.37 9.83 -3.97
C ALA A 34 4.79 10.28 -4.32
N GLU A 35 5.65 10.56 -3.33
CA GLU A 35 7.05 10.94 -3.60
C GLU A 35 7.92 9.72 -3.90
N GLU A 36 7.69 8.58 -3.22
CA GLU A 36 8.41 7.35 -3.55
C GLU A 36 7.80 6.63 -4.77
N ALA A 37 6.67 7.09 -5.34
CA ALA A 37 6.14 6.53 -6.60
C ALA A 37 7.20 6.58 -7.70
N GLU A 38 7.90 7.69 -7.83
CA GLU A 38 9.02 7.86 -8.76
C GLU A 38 10.16 6.87 -8.44
N PHE A 39 10.49 6.70 -7.16
CA PHE A 39 11.52 5.77 -6.69
C PHE A 39 11.19 4.30 -7.00
N PHE A 40 9.92 3.92 -6.87
CA PHE A 40 9.40 2.59 -7.17
C PHE A 40 9.28 2.36 -8.69
N ARG A 41 8.78 3.34 -9.44
CA ARG A 41 8.73 3.31 -10.91
C ARG A 41 10.12 3.17 -11.52
N ALA A 42 11.11 3.89 -10.99
CA ALA A 42 12.51 3.76 -11.38
C ALA A 42 13.09 2.35 -11.13
N ARG A 43 12.49 1.57 -10.23
CA ARG A 43 12.84 0.16 -9.95
C ARG A 43 11.98 -0.84 -10.73
N GLY A 44 11.13 -0.36 -11.64
CA GLY A 44 10.23 -1.20 -12.45
C GLY A 44 8.97 -1.66 -11.71
N ILE A 45 8.70 -1.10 -10.53
CA ILE A 45 7.48 -1.38 -9.77
C ILE A 45 6.36 -0.50 -10.31
N ARG A 46 5.23 -1.12 -10.66
CA ARG A 46 4.06 -0.48 -11.28
C ARG A 46 2.86 -0.42 -10.36
N GLU A 47 2.81 -1.31 -9.38
CA GLU A 47 1.70 -1.37 -8.43
C GLU A 47 2.18 -1.82 -7.05
N ILE A 48 1.53 -1.29 -6.02
CA ILE A 48 1.75 -1.64 -4.63
C ILE A 48 0.54 -2.41 -4.13
N VAL A 49 0.77 -3.54 -3.47
CA VAL A 49 -0.27 -4.40 -2.93
C VAL A 49 -0.11 -4.49 -1.41
N SER A 50 -1.21 -4.25 -0.68
CA SER A 50 -1.27 -4.35 0.78
C SER A 50 -2.42 -5.27 1.22
N ALA A 51 -2.21 -5.99 2.31
CA ALA A 51 -3.27 -6.79 2.92
C ALA A 51 -4.30 -5.86 3.61
N PRO A 52 -5.59 -6.23 3.64
CA PRO A 52 -6.65 -5.39 4.21
C PRO A 52 -6.48 -5.14 5.72
N GLY A 53 -5.76 -6.02 6.43
CA GLY A 53 -5.45 -5.86 7.84
C GLY A 53 -6.72 -5.83 8.70
N ASN A 54 -6.97 -4.70 9.37
CA ASN A 54 -8.16 -4.44 10.18
C ASN A 54 -9.09 -3.41 9.49
N PRO A 55 -10.34 -3.22 9.94
CA PRO A 55 -11.27 -2.28 9.29
C PRO A 55 -10.76 -0.84 9.20
N GLU A 56 -10.06 -0.36 10.21
CA GLU A 56 -9.43 0.97 10.21
C GLU A 56 -8.30 1.09 9.17
N HIS A 57 -7.53 0.02 8.99
CA HIS A 57 -6.49 -0.10 7.96
C HIS A 57 -7.14 -0.07 6.57
N ALA A 58 -8.22 -0.81 6.35
CA ALA A 58 -8.95 -0.80 5.08
C ALA A 58 -9.51 0.59 4.74
N ASP A 59 -10.05 1.31 5.72
CA ASP A 59 -10.50 2.70 5.56
C ASP A 59 -9.34 3.65 5.24
N TYR A 60 -8.20 3.48 5.91
CA TYR A 60 -6.98 4.23 5.62
C TYR A 60 -6.48 3.98 4.19
N LEU A 61 -6.40 2.72 3.76
CA LEU A 61 -5.97 2.35 2.41
C LEU A 61 -6.86 3.01 1.34
N ARG A 62 -8.18 2.96 1.54
CA ARG A 62 -9.14 3.63 0.64
C ARG A 62 -8.93 5.14 0.60
N ARG A 63 -8.64 5.79 1.73
CA ARG A 63 -8.34 7.24 1.79
C ARG A 63 -7.03 7.59 1.08
N VAL A 64 -6.02 6.74 1.19
CA VAL A 64 -4.72 6.93 0.52
C VAL A 64 -4.84 6.76 -1.01
N GLY A 65 -5.83 6.01 -1.49
CA GLY A 65 -6.10 5.78 -2.92
C GLY A 65 -5.98 4.33 -3.36
N PHE A 66 -5.77 3.40 -2.42
CA PHE A 66 -5.80 1.98 -2.73
C PHE A 66 -7.24 1.52 -3.03
N ALA A 67 -7.37 0.68 -4.05
CA ALA A 67 -8.61 0.01 -4.40
C ALA A 67 -8.55 -1.47 -3.98
N PRO A 68 -9.63 -2.06 -3.45
CA PRO A 68 -9.68 -3.49 -3.21
C PRO A 68 -9.57 -4.24 -4.53
N THR A 69 -8.87 -5.37 -4.54
CA THR A 69 -8.76 -6.24 -5.73
C THR A 69 -10.09 -6.95 -5.99
N ASP A 70 -10.83 -7.26 -4.92
CA ASP A 70 -12.17 -7.81 -4.97
C ASP A 70 -13.08 -7.06 -3.97
N LEU A 71 -14.23 -6.59 -4.43
CA LEU A 71 -15.22 -5.90 -3.60
C LEU A 71 -16.13 -6.90 -2.85
N ALA A 72 -16.20 -8.15 -3.30
CA ALA A 72 -17.00 -9.21 -2.69
C ALA A 72 -16.28 -9.92 -1.53
N ASP A 73 -14.94 -9.87 -1.50
CA ASP A 73 -14.12 -10.49 -0.46
C ASP A 73 -13.47 -9.42 0.45
N PRO A 74 -13.91 -9.29 1.73
CA PRO A 74 -13.31 -8.36 2.68
C PRO A 74 -11.87 -8.73 3.08
N ALA A 75 -11.42 -9.96 2.79
CA ALA A 75 -10.04 -10.39 2.96
C ALA A 75 -9.19 -10.14 1.71
N ALA A 76 -9.77 -9.62 0.63
CA ALA A 76 -9.02 -9.33 -0.59
C ALA A 76 -7.96 -8.24 -0.36
N PRO A 77 -6.78 -8.39 -0.98
CA PRO A 77 -5.74 -7.39 -0.91
C PRO A 77 -6.17 -6.11 -1.63
N TYR A 78 -5.66 -5.00 -1.13
CA TYR A 78 -5.80 -3.68 -1.71
C TYR A 78 -4.59 -3.37 -2.60
N ARG A 79 -4.84 -2.69 -3.72
CA ARG A 79 -3.81 -2.32 -4.70
C ARG A 79 -3.84 -0.83 -5.00
N LEU A 80 -2.66 -0.23 -5.13
CA LEU A 80 -2.45 1.14 -5.58
C LEU A 80 -1.60 1.10 -6.85
N ALA A 81 -2.12 1.68 -7.93
CA ALA A 81 -1.32 1.91 -9.13
C ALA A 81 -0.40 3.11 -8.88
N LEU A 82 0.90 2.93 -9.13
CA LEU A 82 1.90 3.98 -8.96
C LEU A 82 1.92 4.92 -10.14
#